data_AF-A0A024TKA5-F1
#
_entry.id   AF-A0A024TKA5-F1
#
_cell.length_a   1.000
_cell.length_b   1.000
_cell.length_c   1.000
_cell.angle_alpha   90.00
_cell.angle_beta   90.00
_cell.angle_gamma   90.00
#
_symmetry.space_group_name_H-M   'P 1'
#
loop_
_entity.id
_entity.type
_entity.pdbx_description
1 polymer ?
#
loop_
_entity_poly.entity_id
_entity_poly.type
_entity_poly.pdbx_seq_one_letter_code
_entity_poly.pdbx_strand_id
1 'polypeptide(L)'
;MSLYLRVKRRNQTFFVLAEPHDTFLKVKETLASILALTSPNQVQLWHTNKQKELLDAATVADQEIENDAIIFLCLKKENSEVWEDIQVAKLEQDHEGNNHDHASKD
;
A
#
# COMPACT_ATOMS: atom_id res chain seq x y z
N MET A 1 5.00 11.04 16.82
CA MET A 1 5.72 9.83 16.35
C MET A 1 5.34 9.66 14.90
N SER A 2 6.32 9.57 14.02
CA SER A 2 6.08 9.32 12.59
C SER A 2 6.08 7.82 12.31
N LEU A 3 5.28 7.44 11.33
CA LEU A 3 5.03 6.07 10.90
C LEU A 3 5.41 5.98 9.43
N TYR A 4 5.99 4.86 9.02
CA TYR A 4 6.25 4.58 7.61
C TYR A 4 5.15 3.70 7.03
N LEU A 5 4.58 4.12 5.90
CA LEU A 5 3.56 3.37 5.16
C LEU A 5 4.14 2.84 3.85
N ARG A 6 3.87 1.57 3.56
CA ARG A 6 4.24 0.93 2.29
C ARG A 6 3.01 0.85 1.40
N VAL A 7 2.90 1.80 0.48
CA VAL A 7 1.79 1.87 -0.47
C VAL A 7 2.14 1.03 -1.70
N LYS A 8 1.42 -0.06 -1.93
CA LYS A 8 1.66 -0.95 -3.07
C LYS A 8 0.65 -0.75 -4.20
N ARG A 9 1.14 -0.74 -5.43
CA ARG A 9 0.34 -0.76 -6.66
C ARG A 9 1.06 -1.57 -7.73
N ARG A 10 0.43 -2.63 -8.24
CA ARG A 10 1.01 -3.56 -9.21
C ARG A 10 2.39 -4.02 -8.75
N ASN A 11 3.46 -3.64 -9.46
CA ASN A 11 4.85 -3.96 -9.13
C ASN A 11 5.62 -2.78 -8.51
N GLN A 12 4.93 -1.75 -8.04
CA GLN A 12 5.51 -0.55 -7.43
C GLN A 12 5.19 -0.51 -5.93
N THR A 13 6.16 -0.05 -5.15
CA THR A 13 6.00 0.22 -3.72
C THR A 13 6.47 1.64 -3.42
N PHE A 14 5.60 2.46 -2.87
CA PHE A 14 5.88 3.82 -2.44
C PHE A 14 6.01 3.84 -0.91
N PHE A 15 7.08 4.49 -0.43
CA PHE A 15 7.30 4.67 0.99
C PHE A 15 6.83 6.08 1.37
N VAL A 16 5.77 6.16 2.16
CA VAL A 16 5.17 7.44 2.59
C VAL A 16 5.37 7.58 4.09
N LEU A 17 5.96 8.69 4.50
CA LEU A 17 6.03 9.09 5.90
C LEU A 17 4.68 9.73 6.28
N ALA A 18 4.05 9.25 7.34
CA ALA A 18 2.81 9.80 7.84
C ALA A 18 2.82 9.87 9.37
N GLU A 19 2.04 10.78 9.93
CA GLU A 19 1.81 10.85 11.37
C GLU A 19 0.45 10.23 11.74
N PRO A 20 0.25 9.75 12.98
CA PRO A 20 -1.02 9.16 13.40
C PRO A 20 -2.22 10.11 13.24
N HIS A 21 -1.98 11.41 13.31
CA HIS A 21 -2.99 12.45 13.12
C HIS A 21 -3.13 12.92 11.66
N ASP A 22 -2.23 12.49 10.76
CA ASP A 22 -2.38 12.80 9.34
C ASP A 22 -3.60 12.08 8.78
N THR A 23 -4.29 12.77 7.89
CA THR A 23 -5.43 12.24 7.16
C THR A 23 -4.97 11.50 5.91
N PHE A 24 -5.77 10.54 5.43
CA PHE A 24 -5.46 9.89 4.16
C PHE A 24 -5.53 10.84 2.97
N LEU A 25 -6.21 11.99 3.09
CA LEU A 25 -6.13 13.06 2.09
C LEU A 25 -4.68 13.47 1.83
N LYS A 26 -3.90 13.72 2.88
CA LYS A 26 -2.50 14.15 2.77
C LYS A 26 -1.60 13.06 2.19
N VAL A 27 -1.89 11.80 2.53
CA VAL A 27 -1.24 10.63 1.90
C VAL A 27 -1.56 10.57 0.40
N LYS A 28 -2.83 10.80 0.02
CA LYS A 28 -3.26 10.84 -1.40
C LYS A 28 -2.60 12.00 -2.15
N GLU A 29 -2.48 13.18 -1.57
CA GLU A 29 -1.79 14.33 -2.16
C GLU A 29 -0.30 14.06 -2.40
N THR A 30 0.36 13.41 -1.44
CA THR A 30 1.76 12.98 -1.55
C THR A 30 1.91 12.00 -2.70
N LEU A 31 1.05 10.98 -2.77
CA LEU A 31 1.06 9.98 -3.84
C LEU A 31 0.73 10.60 -5.21
N ALA A 32 -0.24 11.50 -5.27
CA ALA A 32 -0.59 12.22 -6.49
C ALA A 32 0.60 13.04 -6.99
N SER A 33 1.33 13.69 -6.10
CA SER A 33 2.55 14.44 -6.44
C SER A 33 3.66 13.51 -6.94
N ILE A 34 3.89 12.36 -6.29
CA ILE A 34 4.88 11.35 -6.73
C ILE A 34 4.52 10.77 -8.11
N LEU A 35 3.23 10.56 -8.37
CA LEU A 35 2.71 9.99 -9.62
C LEU A 35 2.44 11.04 -10.70
N ALA A 36 2.73 12.31 -10.44
CA ALA A 36 2.44 13.44 -11.33
C ALA A 36 0.97 13.50 -11.80
N LEU A 37 0.03 13.18 -10.89
CA LEU A 37 -1.41 13.23 -11.15
C LEU A 37 -1.94 14.65 -10.99
N THR A 38 -2.97 15.00 -11.76
CA THR A 38 -3.60 16.32 -11.73
C THR A 38 -4.44 16.52 -10.46
N SER A 39 -4.94 15.45 -9.84
CA SER A 39 -5.76 15.55 -8.63
C SER A 39 -5.62 14.34 -7.70
N PRO A 40 -5.63 14.55 -6.36
CA PRO A 40 -5.65 13.46 -5.38
C PRO A 40 -6.93 12.62 -5.45
N ASN A 41 -7.99 13.15 -6.05
CA ASN A 41 -9.24 12.42 -6.31
C ASN A 41 -9.08 11.27 -7.32
N GLN A 42 -7.94 11.19 -8.01
CA GLN A 42 -7.61 10.06 -8.88
C GLN A 42 -6.94 8.92 -8.10
N VAL A 43 -6.72 9.08 -6.79
CA VAL A 43 -6.01 8.16 -5.90
C VAL A 43 -6.99 7.56 -4.90
N GLN A 44 -7.16 6.24 -4.95
CA GLN A 44 -7.95 5.50 -3.99
C GLN A 44 -7.05 4.57 -3.18
N LEU A 45 -7.22 4.62 -1.86
CA LEU A 45 -6.42 3.87 -0.91
C LEU A 45 -7.25 2.80 -0.24
N TRP A 46 -6.65 1.64 -0.03
CA TRP A 46 -7.29 0.48 0.58
C TRP A 46 -6.45 -0.02 1.75
N HIS A 47 -7.13 -0.42 2.81
CA HIS A 47 -6.53 -1.00 4.00
C HIS A 47 -5.74 -2.29 3.68
N THR A 48 -4.87 -2.74 4.59
CA THR A 48 -4.08 -3.99 4.43
C THR A 48 -4.94 -5.23 4.13
N ASN A 49 -6.22 -5.19 4.53
CA ASN A 49 -7.19 -6.27 4.30
C ASN A 49 -7.87 -6.23 2.92
N LYS A 50 -7.63 -5.21 2.08
CA LYS A 50 -8.27 -4.96 0.78
C LYS A 50 -9.80 -4.85 0.78
N GLN A 51 -10.43 -4.95 1.94
CA GLN A 51 -11.89 -4.96 2.12
C GLN A 51 -12.43 -3.60 2.58
N LYS A 52 -11.55 -2.71 3.05
CA LYS A 52 -11.92 -1.40 3.60
C LYS A 52 -11.21 -0.30 2.82
N GLU A 53 -11.97 0.64 2.30
CA GLU A 53 -11.44 1.85 1.69
C GLU A 53 -10.99 2.83 2.79
N LEU A 54 -9.85 3.48 2.56
CA LEU A 54 -9.32 4.51 3.43
C LEU A 54 -9.83 5.87 2.95
N LEU A 55 -10.85 6.38 3.64
CA LEU A 55 -11.51 7.65 3.35
C LEU A 55 -10.58 8.82 3.66
N ASP A 56 -10.71 9.90 2.89
CA ASP A 56 -9.88 11.11 3.03
C ASP A 56 -9.98 11.74 4.42
N ALA A 57 -11.15 11.72 5.05
CA ALA A 57 -11.40 12.27 6.38
C ALA A 57 -10.87 11.40 7.52
N ALA A 58 -10.59 10.12 7.27
CA ALA A 58 -10.03 9.24 8.28
C ALA A 58 -8.53 9.54 8.49
N THR A 59 -8.07 9.34 9.72
CA THR A 59 -6.66 9.48 10.08
C THR A 59 -5.97 8.13 10.09
N VAL A 60 -4.64 8.14 10.00
CA VAL A 60 -3.84 6.90 10.09
C VAL A 60 -4.12 6.14 11.39
N ALA A 61 -4.31 6.86 12.51
CA ALA A 61 -4.64 6.24 13.81
C ALA A 61 -6.06 5.65 13.87
N ASP A 62 -7.05 6.29 13.23
CA ASP A 62 -8.44 5.80 13.20
C ASP A 62 -8.58 4.44 12.50
N GLN A 63 -7.66 4.17 11.57
CA GLN A 63 -7.62 2.93 10.81
C GLN A 63 -6.68 1.89 11.43
N GLU A 64 -6.17 2.11 12.65
CA GLU A 64 -5.31 1.19 13.38
C GLU A 64 -4.07 0.77 12.57
N ILE A 65 -3.54 1.69 11.75
CA ILE A 65 -2.41 1.39 10.86
C ILE A 65 -1.10 1.44 11.66
N GLU A 66 -0.42 0.31 11.71
CA GLU A 66 0.88 0.17 12.35
C GLU A 66 2.03 0.75 11.52
N ASN A 67 3.18 0.99 12.16
CA ASN A 67 4.39 1.35 11.45
C ASN A 67 4.81 0.20 10.50
N ASP A 68 5.26 0.56 9.30
CA ASP A 68 5.62 -0.35 8.21
C ASP A 68 4.42 -1.12 7.61
N ALA A 69 3.19 -0.74 7.95
CA ALA A 69 1.99 -1.35 7.39
C ALA A 69 1.91 -1.20 5.86
N ILE A 70 1.33 -2.21 5.22
CA ILE A 70 1.12 -2.24 3.78
C ILE A 70 -0.31 -1.79 3.49
N ILE A 71 -0.45 -0.75 2.67
CA ILE A 71 -1.74 -0.33 2.12
C ILE A 71 -1.69 -0.44 0.60
N PHE A 72 -2.85 -0.47 -0.04
CA PHE A 72 -2.93 -0.61 -1.49
C PHE A 72 -3.45 0.67 -2.14
N LEU A 73 -2.93 0.93 -3.32
CA LEU A 73 -3.28 2.07 -4.15
C LEU A 73 -3.93 1.60 -5.44
N CYS A 74 -5.10 2.17 -5.74
CA CYS A 74 -5.75 2.10 -7.04
C CYS A 74 -5.83 3.51 -7.64
N LEU A 75 -5.57 3.63 -8.94
CA LEU A 75 -5.83 4.88 -9.65
C LEU A 75 -7.15 4.82 -10.40
N LYS A 76 -7.74 5.99 -10.60
CA LYS A 76 -8.87 6.17 -11.51
C LYS A 76 -8.36 6.03 -12.95
N LYS A 77 -9.07 5.26 -13.78
CA LYS A 77 -8.71 5.11 -15.20
C LYS A 77 -8.86 6.46 -15.91
N GLU A 78 -7.98 6.72 -16.87
CA GLU A 78 -7.98 7.97 -17.62
C GLU A 78 -9.32 8.16 -18.34
N ASN A 79 -9.89 9.37 -18.24
CA ASN A 79 -11.17 9.72 -18.85
C ASN A 79 -12.35 8.79 -18.48
N SER A 80 -12.31 8.14 -17.31
CA SER A 80 -13.33 7.18 -16.87
C SER A 80 -13.67 7.34 -15.40
N GLU A 81 -14.88 6.94 -15.03
CA GLU A 81 -15.31 6.83 -13.61
C GLU A 81 -14.94 5.49 -12.97
N VAL A 82 -14.26 4.64 -13.73
CA VAL A 82 -13.87 3.29 -13.35
C VAL A 82 -12.51 3.30 -12.67
N TRP A 83 -12.41 2.62 -11.53
CA TRP A 83 -11.16 2.42 -10.81
C TRP A 83 -10.37 1.21 -11.35
N GLU A 84 -9.05 1.24 -11.14
CA GLU A 84 -8.23 0.05 -11.29
C GLU A 84 -8.56 -0.99 -10.21
N ASP A 85 -8.44 -2.27 -10.57
CA ASP A 85 -8.51 -3.37 -9.61
C ASP A 85 -7.29 -3.36 -8.67
N ILE A 86 -7.44 -3.87 -7.44
CA ILE A 86 -6.35 -3.95 -6.46
C ILE A 86 -5.38 -5.06 -6.88
N GLN A 87 -4.57 -4.76 -7.89
CA GLN A 87 -3.52 -5.63 -8.37
C GLN A 87 -2.24 -5.36 -7.60
N VAL A 88 -1.73 -6.39 -6.95
CA VAL A 88 -0.45 -6.35 -6.25
C VAL A 88 0.32 -7.55 -6.74
N ALA A 89 1.52 -7.31 -7.28
CA ALA A 89 2.44 -8.39 -7.52
C ALA A 89 2.72 -9.05 -6.18
N LYS A 90 2.34 -10.32 -6.04
CA LYS A 90 2.80 -11.14 -4.94
C LYS A 90 4.30 -11.27 -5.20
N LEU A 91 5.14 -10.53 -4.49
CA LEU A 91 6.55 -10.89 -4.43
C LEU A 91 6.55 -12.31 -3.90
N GLU A 92 6.98 -13.25 -4.73
CA GLU A 92 7.20 -14.61 -4.31
C GLU A 92 8.20 -14.54 -3.15
N GLN A 93 7.70 -14.80 -1.94
CA GLN A 93 8.57 -15.10 -0.82
C GLN A 93 9.17 -16.47 -1.14
N ASP A 94 10.29 -16.47 -1.85
CA ASP A 94 11.17 -17.62 -1.96
C ASP A 94 11.85 -17.81 -0.60
N HIS A 95 11.09 -18.37 0.34
CA HIS A 95 11.64 -18.95 1.55
C HIS A 95 11.86 -20.44 1.27
N GLU A 96 12.80 -20.78 0.39
CA GLU A 96 13.35 -22.13 0.35
C GLU A 96 14.33 -22.30 1.52
N GLY A 97 13.75 -22.51 2.70
CA GLY A 97 14.48 -22.84 3.92
C GLY A 97 15.06 -24.26 3.83
N ASN A 98 16.32 -24.34 3.43
CA ASN A 98 17.36 -25.27 3.91
C ASN A 98 16.88 -26.51 4.71
N ASN A 99 16.78 -27.68 4.05
CA ASN A 99 16.88 -28.98 4.73
C ASN A 99 18.11 -29.73 4.20
N HIS A 100 19.25 -29.48 4.84
CA HIS A 100 20.45 -30.30 4.73
C HIS A 100 20.25 -31.54 5.62
N ASP A 101 19.59 -32.58 5.10
CA ASP A 101 19.60 -33.89 5.76
C ASP A 101 20.70 -34.74 5.13
N HIS A 102 21.86 -34.71 5.79
CA HIS A 102 23.00 -35.55 5.51
C HIS A 102 22.72 -36.95 6.10
N ALA A 103 21.91 -37.75 5.43
CA ALA A 103 21.77 -39.17 5.75
C ALA A 103 22.81 -39.97 4.96
N SER A 104 23.97 -40.20 5.59
CA SER A 104 24.91 -41.25 5.18
C SER A 104 24.17 -42.59 5.08
N LYS A 105 24.37 -43.29 3.96
CA LYS A 105 24.01 -44.70 3.83
C LYS A 105 25.28 -45.45 3.42
N ASP A 106 25.81 -46.14 4.43
CA ASP A 106 26.52 -47.43 4.44
C ASP A 106 27.17 -47.93 3.13
#